data_AF-A0A819K9H8-F1
#
_entry.id   AF-A0A819K9H8-F1
#
_cell.length_a   1.000
_cell.length_b   1.000
_cell.length_c   1.000
_cell.angle_alpha   90.00
_cell.angle_beta   90.00
_cell.angle_gamma   90.00
#
_symmetry.space_group_name_H-M   'P 1'
#
loop_
_entity.id
_entity.type
_entity.pdbx_description
1 polymer ?
#
loop_
_entity_poly.entity_id
_entity_poly.type
_entity_poly.pdbx_seq_one_letter_code
_entity_poly.pdbx_strand_id
1 'polypeptide(L)'
;MWALGLSLFEIIVGKQPFANMNSFQTMIAIRSWIPTVPTNPKISNDMKHLITYLLKRNVEERPSTYVEILEVPSIKNVSTNPSDEEITFVTNILHNIPPLNEQYQYV
;
A
#
# COMPACT_ATOMS: atom_id res chain seq x y z
N MET A 1 -0.34 8.58 0.02
CA MET A 1 -0.03 7.74 -1.16
C MET A 1 1.19 6.86 -1.00
N TRP A 2 2.36 7.38 -0.61
CA TRP A 2 3.55 6.52 -0.42
C TRP A 2 3.33 5.37 0.57
N ALA A 3 2.75 5.65 1.74
CA ALA A 3 2.43 4.63 2.74
C ALA A 3 1.50 3.54 2.16
N LEU A 4 0.46 3.93 1.41
CA LEU A 4 -0.43 3.00 0.72
C LEU A 4 0.34 2.11 -0.28
N GLY A 5 1.27 2.69 -1.04
CA GLY A 5 2.15 1.93 -1.95
C GLY A 5 2.99 0.87 -1.22
N LEU A 6 3.52 1.21 -0.04
CA LEU A 6 4.25 0.25 0.81
C LEU A 6 3.34 -0.82 1.40
N SER A 7 2.11 -0.47 1.81
CA SER A 7 1.13 -1.45 2.30
C SER A 7 0.73 -2.43 1.21
N LEU A 8 0.45 -1.97 0.00
CA LEU A 8 0.15 -2.85 -1.15
C LEU A 8 1.35 -3.74 -1.51
N PHE A 9 2.56 -3.19 -1.47
CA PHE A 9 3.78 -3.99 -1.65
C PHE A 9 3.86 -5.10 -0.60
N GLU A 10 3.66 -4.76 0.67
CA GLU A 10 3.74 -5.71 1.79
C GLU A 10 2.67 -6.80 1.70
N ILE A 11 1.44 -6.46 1.33
CA ILE A 11 0.36 -7.43 1.10
C ILE A 11 0.76 -8.48 0.06
N ILE A 12 1.45 -8.06 -0.99
CA ILE A 12 1.87 -8.95 -2.08
C ILE A 12 3.11 -9.77 -1.71
N VAL A 13 4.09 -9.12 -1.12
CA VAL A 13 5.43 -9.70 -0.90
C VAL A 13 5.51 -10.41 0.46
N GLY A 14 4.54 -10.17 1.35
CA GLY A 14 4.49 -10.68 2.72
C GLY A 14 5.45 -9.99 3.69
N LYS A 15 6.18 -8.96 3.23
CA LYS A 15 7.09 -8.17 4.06
C LYS A 15 7.29 -6.77 3.50
N GLN A 16 7.49 -5.82 4.42
CA GLN A 16 7.83 -4.45 4.09
C GLN A 16 9.26 -4.35 3.50
N PRO A 17 9.52 -3.51 2.47
CA PRO A 17 10.84 -3.39 1.80
C PRO A 17 12.05 -3.07 2.70
N PHE A 18 11.80 -2.42 3.83
CA PHE A 18 12.78 -1.92 4.81
C PHE A 18 12.66 -2.65 6.16
N ALA A 19 11.94 -3.76 6.25
CA ALA A 19 11.65 -4.46 7.52
C ALA A 19 12.91 -4.83 8.34
N ASN A 20 14.04 -5.04 7.67
CA ASN A 20 15.31 -5.42 8.30
C ASN A 20 16.30 -4.25 8.43
N MET A 21 15.83 -3.01 8.29
CA MET A 21 16.64 -1.80 8.36
C MET A 21 16.34 -1.02 9.64
N ASN A 22 17.39 -0.53 10.31
CA ASN A 22 17.19 0.44 11.38
C ASN A 22 16.76 1.80 10.81
N SER A 23 16.31 2.73 11.66
CA SER A 23 15.78 4.03 11.24
C SER A 23 16.74 4.84 10.37
N PHE A 24 18.04 4.78 10.65
CA PHE A 24 19.05 5.49 9.86
C PHE A 24 19.23 4.87 8.47
N GLN A 25 19.32 3.54 8.40
CA GLN A 25 19.38 2.80 7.14
C GLN A 25 18.12 3.04 6.29
N THR A 26 16.94 3.02 6.91
CA THR A 26 15.67 3.30 6.24
C THR A 26 15.62 4.72 5.69
N MET A 27 16.08 5.71 6.45
CA MET A 27 16.14 7.11 5.99
C MET A 27 17.02 7.25 4.74
N ILE A 28 18.19 6.61 4.73
CA ILE A 28 19.07 6.58 3.55
C ILE A 28 18.38 5.85 2.39
N ALA A 29 17.84 4.66 2.64
CA ALA A 29 17.19 3.83 1.64
C ALA A 29 16.07 4.55 0.89
N ILE A 30 15.16 5.23 1.61
CA ILE A 30 14.05 6.00 1.03
C ILE A 30 14.57 7.07 0.07
N ARG A 31 15.73 7.69 0.38
CA ARG A 31 16.37 8.71 -0.45
C ARG A 31 17.23 8.13 -1.58
N SER A 32 17.64 6.88 -1.50
CA SER A 32 18.60 6.29 -2.43
C SER A 32 17.96 5.38 -3.48
N TRP A 33 16.89 4.66 -3.17
CA TRP A 33 16.22 3.79 -4.14
C TRP A 33 14.69 3.75 -3.97
N ILE A 34 13.98 3.10 -4.91
CA ILE A 34 12.53 2.89 -4.88
C ILE A 34 12.29 1.37 -4.88
N PRO A 35 11.46 0.83 -3.97
CA PRO A 35 11.12 -0.58 -3.96
C PRO A 35 10.53 -1.06 -5.28
N THR A 36 11.09 -2.15 -5.82
CA THR A 36 10.59 -2.81 -7.03
C THR A 36 9.87 -4.09 -6.66
N VAL A 37 8.67 -4.28 -7.20
CA VAL A 37 7.89 -5.49 -6.92
C VAL A 37 8.58 -6.69 -7.61
N PRO A 38 8.89 -7.78 -6.89
CA PRO A 38 9.56 -8.93 -7.47
C PRO A 38 8.73 -9.55 -8.60
N THR A 39 9.40 -10.28 -9.49
CA THR A 39 8.73 -11.00 -10.61
C THR A 39 7.90 -12.19 -10.14
N ASN A 40 8.13 -12.66 -8.90
CA ASN A 40 7.39 -13.73 -8.24
C ASN A 40 6.96 -13.26 -6.83
N PRO A 41 5.68 -13.38 -6.41
CA PRO A 41 4.54 -13.98 -7.11
C PRO A 41 4.19 -13.30 -8.44
N LYS A 42 3.60 -14.06 -9.37
CA LYS A 42 3.04 -13.48 -10.60
C LYS A 42 1.85 -12.58 -10.24
N ILE A 43 2.09 -11.28 -10.20
CA ILE A 43 1.03 -10.28 -10.05
C ILE A 43 0.72 -9.61 -11.40
N SER A 44 -0.50 -9.08 -11.50
CA SER A 44 -0.94 -8.33 -12.69
C SER A 44 -0.04 -7.11 -12.95
N ASN A 45 0.11 -6.76 -14.23
CA ASN A 45 0.83 -5.55 -14.62
C ASN A 45 0.16 -4.28 -14.06
N ASP A 46 -1.15 -4.32 -13.91
CA ASP A 46 -1.95 -3.27 -13.28
C ASP A 46 -1.53 -3.01 -11.83
N MET A 47 -1.38 -4.07 -11.03
CA MET A 47 -0.95 -3.94 -9.64
C MET A 47 0.50 -3.44 -9.56
N LYS A 48 1.39 -3.91 -10.45
CA LYS A 48 2.77 -3.38 -10.56
C LYS A 48 2.77 -1.88 -10.89
N HIS A 49 1.93 -1.49 -11.84
CA HIS A 49 1.80 -0.11 -12.27
C HIS A 49 1.31 0.78 -11.13
N LEU A 50 0.25 0.36 -10.42
CA LEU A 50 -0.28 1.09 -9.26
C LEU A 50 0.77 1.28 -8.17
N ILE A 51 1.46 0.22 -7.75
CA ILE A 51 2.50 0.31 -6.72
C ILE A 51 3.61 1.26 -7.17
N THR A 52 4.06 1.14 -8.42
CA THR A 52 5.09 2.01 -8.98
C THR A 52 4.63 3.47 -9.00
N TYR A 53 3.38 3.73 -9.37
CA TYR A 53 2.79 5.06 -9.41
C TYR A 53 2.73 5.70 -8.02
N LEU A 54 2.32 4.93 -7.00
CA LEU A 54 2.26 5.37 -5.59
C LEU A 54 3.65 5.60 -4.97
N LEU A 55 4.66 4.85 -5.42
CA LEU A 55 6.04 4.90 -4.93
C LEU A 55 6.96 5.79 -5.78
N LYS A 56 6.42 6.64 -6.66
CA LYS A 56 7.21 7.67 -7.33
C LYS A 56 7.85 8.60 -6.31
N ARG A 57 9.13 8.90 -6.46
CA ARG A 57 9.86 9.74 -5.51
C ARG A 57 9.45 11.20 -5.58
N ASN A 58 9.35 11.73 -6.79
CA ASN A 58 8.91 13.09 -7.02
C ASN A 58 7.44 13.22 -6.59
N VAL A 59 7.15 14.18 -5.71
CA VAL A 59 5.81 14.39 -5.17
C VAL A 59 4.85 14.83 -6.26
N GLU A 60 5.32 15.65 -7.21
CA GLU A 60 4.50 16.16 -8.33
C GLU A 60 4.12 15.07 -9.34
N GLU A 61 4.87 13.98 -9.38
CA GLU A 61 4.57 12.86 -10.28
C GLU A 61 3.77 11.74 -9.59
N ARG A 62 3.70 11.77 -8.27
CA ARG A 62 2.97 10.83 -7.44
C ARG A 62 1.53 11.31 -7.34
N PRO A 63 0.53 10.41 -7.34
CA PRO A 63 -0.84 10.83 -7.15
C PRO A 63 -0.98 11.53 -5.79
N SER A 64 -1.69 12.67 -5.79
CA SER A 64 -1.88 13.48 -4.59
C SER A 64 -3.18 13.11 -3.88
N THR A 65 -4.19 12.73 -4.65
CA THR A 65 -5.55 12.43 -4.17
C THR A 65 -5.99 11.01 -4.52
N TYR A 66 -6.98 10.49 -3.80
CA TYR A 66 -7.54 9.17 -4.09
C TYR A 66 -8.28 9.15 -5.44
N VAL A 67 -8.82 10.29 -5.88
CA VAL A 67 -9.53 10.43 -7.16
C VAL A 67 -8.59 10.09 -8.33
N GLU A 68 -7.36 10.60 -8.31
CA GLU A 68 -6.35 10.29 -9.34
C GLU A 68 -6.01 8.80 -9.41
N ILE A 69 -6.10 8.08 -8.28
CA ILE A 69 -5.88 6.64 -8.23
C ILE A 69 -7.08 5.91 -8.84
N LEU A 70 -8.31 6.33 -8.53
CA LEU A 70 -9.52 5.72 -9.08
C LEU A 70 -9.64 5.89 -10.61
N GLU A 71 -9.02 6.94 -11.16
CA GLU A 71 -8.95 7.16 -12.62
C GLU A 71 -7.91 6.27 -13.33
N VAL A 72 -7.04 5.56 -12.60
CA VAL A 72 -6.14 4.57 -13.22
C VAL A 72 -7.01 3.52 -13.92
N PRO A 73 -6.85 3.26 -15.24
CA PRO A 73 -7.77 2.42 -16.01
C PRO A 73 -8.04 1.06 -15.36
N SER A 74 -7.00 0.46 -14.79
CA SER A 74 -7.06 -0.84 -14.13
C SER A 74 -7.91 -0.86 -12.85
N ILE A 75 -8.06 0.28 -12.19
CA ILE A 75 -8.86 0.44 -10.97
C ILE A 75 -10.27 0.90 -11.36
N LYS A 76 -10.37 1.84 -12.29
CA LYS A 76 -11.63 2.38 -12.79
C LYS A 76 -12.59 1.28 -13.27
N ASN A 77 -12.05 0.27 -13.97
CA ASN A 77 -12.85 -0.84 -14.51
C ASN A 77 -13.34 -1.83 -13.44
N VAL A 78 -12.79 -1.78 -12.23
CA VAL A 78 -13.12 -2.66 -11.10
C VAL A 78 -13.82 -1.88 -9.98
N SER A 79 -13.84 -0.54 -10.06
CA SER A 79 -14.50 0.36 -9.12
C SER A 79 -16.01 0.26 -9.22
N THR A 80 -16.56 -0.85 -8.73
CA THR A 80 -17.98 -0.99 -8.43
C THR A 80 -18.26 -0.42 -7.04
N ASN A 81 -19.49 0.01 -6.79
CA ASN A 81 -19.91 0.22 -5.42
C ASN A 81 -19.74 -1.12 -4.68
N PRO A 82 -19.11 -1.13 -3.48
CA PRO A 82 -19.01 -2.34 -2.69
C PRO A 82 -20.43 -2.84 -2.38
N SER A 83 -20.61 -4.15 -2.45
CA SER A 83 -21.86 -4.80 -2.06
C SER A 83 -22.14 -4.60 -0.57
N ASP A 84 -23.41 -4.74 -0.17
CA ASP A 84 -23.80 -4.62 1.25
C ASP A 84 -23.06 -5.63 2.14
N GLU A 85 -22.73 -6.80 1.61
CA GLU A 85 -21.92 -7.82 2.29
C GLU A 85 -20.49 -7.35 2.55
N GLU A 86 -19.85 -6.75 1.54
CA GLU A 86 -18.50 -6.18 1.68
C GLU A 86 -18.48 -5.00 2.65
N ILE A 87 -19.49 -4.13 2.60
CA ILE A 87 -19.64 -3.02 3.55
C ILE A 87 -19.76 -3.59 4.98
N THR A 88 -20.65 -4.56 5.19
CA THR A 88 -20.86 -5.19 6.50
C THR A 88 -19.58 -5.85 7.02
N PHE A 89 -18.85 -6.55 6.17
CA PHE A 89 -17.58 -7.18 6.53
C PHE A 89 -16.53 -6.16 6.96
N VAL A 90 -16.33 -5.09 6.18
CA VAL A 90 -15.38 -4.03 6.51
C VAL A 90 -15.77 -3.32 7.81
N THR A 91 -17.06 -3.01 7.99
CA THR A 91 -17.58 -2.43 9.23
C THR A 91 -17.32 -3.33 10.43
N ASN A 92 -17.49 -4.64 10.27
CA ASN A 92 -17.17 -5.61 11.33
C ASN A 92 -15.68 -5.66 11.66
N ILE A 93 -14.79 -5.60 10.66
CA ILE A 93 -13.34 -5.51 10.92
C ILE A 93 -13.04 -4.25 11.72
N LEU A 94 -13.49 -3.09 11.24
CA LEU A 94 -13.18 -1.79 11.86
C LEU A 94 -13.65 -1.71 13.31
N HIS A 95 -14.81 -2.28 13.64
CA HIS A 95 -15.31 -2.34 15.01
C HIS A 95 -14.48 -3.26 15.92
N ASN A 96 -13.78 -4.24 15.35
CA ASN A 96 -13.00 -5.24 16.10
C ASN A 96 -11.49 -4.96 16.06
N ILE A 97 -11.03 -3.82 15.50
CA ILE A 97 -9.62 -3.43 15.59
C ILE A 97 -9.35 -3.01 17.04
N PRO A 98 -8.48 -3.73 17.78
CA PRO A 98 -8.16 -3.36 19.15
C PRO A 98 -7.50 -1.98 19.18
N PRO A 99 -7.74 -1.18 20.23
CA PRO A 99 -7.23 0.17 20.31
C PRO A 99 -5.69 0.16 20.33
N LEU A 100 -5.08 1.16 19.69
CA LEU A 100 -3.63 1.24 19.42
C LEU A 100 -2.74 1.11 20.69
N ASN A 101 -3.28 1.43 21.86
CA ASN A 101 -2.61 1.35 23.15
C ASN A 101 -2.39 -0.07 23.68
N GLU A 102 -3.11 -1.08 23.15
CA GLU A 102 -2.94 -2.48 23.57
C GLU A 102 -1.96 -3.26 22.69
N GLN A 103 -1.57 -2.71 21.53
CA GLN A 103 -0.70 -3.40 20.56
C GLN A 103 0.81 -3.26 20.82
N TYR A 104 1.22 -2.36 21.72
CA TYR A 104 2.63 -2.08 22.02
C TYR A 104 3.08 -2.51 23.44
N GLN A 105 2.27 -3.27 24.18
CA GLN A 105 2.67 -3.75 25.53
C GLN A 105 3.64 -4.94 25.53
N TYR A 106 4.16 -5.34 24.36
CA TYR A 106 5.16 -6.40 24.22
C TYR A 106 6.39 -5.89 23.47
N VAL A 107 7.09 -4.89 24.02
CA VAL A 107 8.47 -4.56 23.65
C VAL A 107 9.28 -4.22 24.89
#